data_AF-A0A3C0BDW8-F1
#
_entry.id   AF-A0A3C0BDW8-F1
#
_cell.length_a   1.000
_cell.length_b   1.000
_cell.length_c   1.000
_cell.angle_alpha   90.00
_cell.angle_beta   90.00
_cell.angle_gamma   90.00
#
_symmetry.space_group_name_H-M   'P 1'
#
loop_
_entity.id
_entity.type
_entity.pdbx_description
1 polymer ?
#
loop_
_entity_poly.entity_id
_entity_poly.type
_entity_poly.pdbx_seq_one_letter_code
_entity_poly.pdbx_strand_id
1 'polypeptide(L)' 'EEADVMFNTALVYELGVLRRYAEPLLKEVPPIAPEYSEAQRLLKFLSYVIPIGETEIPPTSILREFLDGSSFDYS' A
#
# COMPACT_ATOMS: atom_id res chain seq x y z
N GLU A 1 10.83 -16.81 -24.06
CA GLU A 1 9.36 -16.67 -24.03
C GLU A 1 8.82 -17.77 -23.14
N GLU A 2 8.50 -17.43 -21.88
CA GLU A 2 7.51 -18.10 -21.02
C GLU A 2 7.18 -17.09 -19.92
N ALA A 3 6.61 -15.97 -20.35
CA ALA A 3 6.14 -14.88 -19.52
C ALA A 3 4.61 -14.77 -19.65
N ASP A 4 3.91 -15.92 -19.66
CA ASP A 4 2.48 -15.96 -19.99
C ASP A 4 1.55 -15.95 -18.78
N VAL A 5 2.07 -15.97 -17.56
CA VAL A 5 1.22 -15.72 -16.37
C VAL A 5 2.00 -15.01 -15.27
N MET A 6 2.52 -13.80 -15.56
CA MET A 6 2.71 -12.84 -14.49
C MET A 6 1.33 -12.28 -14.15
N PHE A 7 0.56 -13.07 -13.40
CA PHE A 7 -0.66 -12.57 -12.74
C PHE A 7 -0.20 -11.31 -12.03
N ASN A 8 -0.70 -10.14 -12.44
CA ASN A 8 -0.28 -8.84 -11.94
C ASN A 8 -0.81 -8.64 -10.51
N THR A 9 -0.44 -9.56 -9.61
CA THR A 9 -0.77 -9.61 -8.20
C THR A 9 0.01 -8.58 -7.41
N ALA A 10 1.03 -7.96 -8.03
CA ALA A 10 1.69 -6.74 -7.56
C ALA A 10 0.67 -5.79 -6.92
N LEU A 11 -0.30 -5.33 -7.71
CA LEU A 11 -1.34 -4.42 -7.23
C LEU A 11 -2.21 -4.97 -6.10
N VAL A 12 -2.48 -6.28 -6.06
CA VAL A 12 -3.45 -6.87 -5.12
C VAL A 12 -2.86 -7.03 -3.72
N TYR A 13 -1.61 -7.51 -3.59
CA TYR A 13 -0.96 -7.58 -2.28
C TYR A 13 -0.47 -6.21 -1.81
N GLU A 14 -0.05 -5.34 -2.75
CA GLU A 14 0.44 -4.00 -2.45
C GLU A 14 -0.63 -3.13 -1.80
N LEU A 15 -1.89 -3.20 -2.27
CA LEU A 15 -2.99 -2.47 -1.64
C LEU A 15 -3.29 -2.98 -0.21
N GLY A 16 -3.13 -4.28 0.05
CA GLY A 16 -3.32 -4.87 1.38
C GLY A 16 -2.24 -4.43 2.37
N VAL A 17 -1.01 -4.28 1.90
CA VAL A 17 0.11 -3.72 2.68
C VAL A 17 -0.07 -2.22 2.87
N LEU A 18 -0.32 -1.49 1.78
CA LEU A 18 -0.52 -0.03 1.78
C LEU A 18 -1.63 0.39 2.74
N ARG A 19 -2.72 -0.37 2.80
CA ARG A 19 -3.85 -0.10 3.70
C ARG A 19 -3.39 0.10 5.15
N ARG A 20 -2.43 -0.70 5.64
CA ARG A 20 -1.94 -0.60 7.03
C ARG A 20 -1.32 0.75 7.35
N TYR A 21 -0.65 1.37 6.38
CA TYR A 21 -0.01 2.67 6.52
C TYR A 21 -0.96 3.82 6.15
N ALA A 22 -1.74 3.67 5.09
CA ALA A 22 -2.63 4.72 4.59
C ALA A 22 -3.87 4.94 5.47
N GLU A 23 -4.45 3.87 6.04
CA GLU A 23 -5.66 3.97 6.87
C GLU A 23 -5.50 4.88 8.11
N PRO A 24 -4.44 4.79 8.94
CA PRO A 24 -4.27 5.71 10.06
C PRO A 24 -4.08 7.16 9.59
N LEU A 25 -3.26 7.40 8.56
CA LEU A 25 -3.01 8.75 8.03
C LEU A 25 -4.28 9.42 7.49
N LEU A 26 -5.10 8.66 6.75
CA LEU A 26 -6.36 9.18 6.22
C LEU A 26 -7.39 9.48 7.32
N LYS A 27 -7.34 8.77 8.46
CA LYS A 27 -8.22 9.04 9.62
C LYS A 27 -7.83 10.29 10.41
N GLU A 28 -6.61 10.78 10.24
CA GLU A 28 -6.15 12.02 10.88
C GLU A 28 -6.65 13.28 10.16
N VAL A 29 -7.19 13.15 8.94
CA VAL A 29 -7.73 14.29 8.17
C VAL A 29 -8.97 14.86 8.89
N PRO A 30 -8.95 16.13 9.32
CA PRO A 30 -10.05 16.70 10.08
C PRO A 30 -11.26 17.01 9.17
N PRO A 31 -12.50 16.95 9.68
CA PRO A 31 -13.71 17.23 8.89
C PRO A 31 -13.79 18.62 8.25
N ILE A 32 -13.04 19.59 8.79
CA ILE A 32 -12.96 20.95 8.27
C ILE A 32 -11.98 21.10 7.11
N ALA A 33 -11.12 20.11 6.87
CA ALA A 33 -10.18 20.14 5.76
C ALA A 33 -10.94 20.01 4.43
N PRO A 34 -10.58 20.79 3.40
CA PRO A 34 -11.20 20.68 2.07
C PRO A 34 -11.00 19.28 1.45
N GLU A 35 -9.98 18.54 1.87
CA GLU A 35 -9.66 17.19 1.40
C GLU A 35 -10.41 16.09 2.15
N TYR A 36 -11.23 16.40 3.16
CA TYR A 36 -11.90 15.39 3.98
C TYR A 36 -12.79 14.44 3.15
N SER A 37 -13.46 14.95 2.12
CA SER A 37 -14.26 14.13 1.20
C SER A 37 -13.40 13.11 0.45
N GLU A 38 -12.22 13.50 0.00
CA GLU A 38 -11.27 12.61 -0.67
C GLU A 38 -10.67 11.60 0.30
N ALA A 39 -10.36 12.01 1.53
CA ALA A 39 -9.89 11.11 2.57
C ALA A 39 -10.92 9.99 2.87
N GLN A 40 -12.20 10.35 2.99
CA GLN A 40 -13.29 9.38 3.16
C GLN A 40 -13.46 8.47 1.94
N ARG A 41 -13.34 9.01 0.72
CA ARG A 41 -13.40 8.23 -0.52
C ARG A 41 -12.28 7.19 -0.58
N LEU A 42 -11.06 7.57 -0.21
CA LEU A 42 -9.90 6.66 -0.15
C LEU A 42 -10.04 5.62 0.96
N LEU A 43 -10.50 6.02 2.16
CA LEU A 43 -10.82 5.07 3.24
C LEU A 43 -11.85 4.04 2.80
N LYS A 44 -12.90 4.48 2.10
CA LYS A 44 -13.93 3.58 1.58
C LYS A 44 -13.36 2.63 0.53
N PHE A 45 -12.52 3.12 -0.37
CA PHE A 45 -11.82 2.28 -1.35
C PHE A 45 -10.95 1.22 -0.67
N LEU A 46 -10.10 1.62 0.28
CA LEU A 46 -9.22 0.71 1.03
C LEU A 46 -9.99 -0.29 1.90
N SER A 47 -11.20 0.04 2.34
CA SER A 47 -12.02 -0.86 3.15
C SER A 47 -12.40 -2.18 2.45
N TYR A 48 -12.35 -2.21 1.12
CA TYR A 48 -12.62 -3.41 0.32
C TYR A 48 -11.41 -4.35 0.19
N VAL A 49 -10.23 -3.93 0.66
CA VAL A 49 -8.98 -4.67 0.54
C VAL A 49 -8.66 -5.37 1.86
N ILE A 50 -8.30 -6.65 1.80
CA ILE A 50 -7.88 -7.41 3.00
C ILE A 50 -6.48 -6.93 3.39
N PRO A 51 -6.26 -6.48 4.65
CA PRO A 51 -4.94 -6.06 5.10
C PRO A 51 -3.98 -7.25 5.16
N ILE A 52 -2.82 -7.11 4.53
CA ILE A 52 -1.79 -8.15 4.44
C ILE A 52 -0.63 -7.79 5.38
N GLY A 53 -0.02 -8.81 6.01
CA GLY A 53 1.14 -8.63 6.88
C GLY A 53 2.42 -8.34 6.11
N GLU A 54 3.31 -7.54 6.71
CA GLU A 54 4.63 -7.20 6.12
C GLU A 54 5.49 -8.45 5.82
N THR A 55 5.26 -9.54 6.55
CA THR A 55 5.93 -10.85 6.34
C THR A 55 5.60 -11.49 4.99
N GLU A 56 4.56 -11.02 4.31
CA GLU A 56 4.14 -11.54 3.00
C GLU A 56 4.65 -10.68 1.82
N ILE A 57 5.43 -9.62 2.08
CA ILE A 57 5.97 -8.77 1.02
C ILE A 57 7.11 -9.52 0.30
N PRO A 58 6.98 -9.81 -1.01
CA PRO A 58 8.05 -10.46 -1.76
C PRO A 58 9.36 -9.67 -1.69
N PRO A 59 10.53 -10.32 -1.67
CA PRO A 59 11.83 -9.63 -1.65
C PRO A 59 12.06 -8.73 -2.87
N THR A 60 11.35 -8.98 -3.98
CA THR A 60 11.40 -8.19 -5.22
C THR A 60 10.38 -7.05 -5.26
N SER A 61 9.61 -6.81 -4.20
CA SER A 61 8.58 -5.76 -4.20
C SER A 61 9.19 -4.38 -3.99
N ILE A 62 8.82 -3.43 -4.85
CA ILE A 62 9.22 -2.02 -4.76
C ILE A 62 8.75 -1.35 -3.47
N LEU A 63 7.68 -1.85 -2.83
CA LEU A 63 7.22 -1.32 -1.55
C LEU A 63 8.28 -1.40 -0.45
N ARG A 64 9.24 -2.34 -0.54
CA ARG A 64 10.36 -2.43 0.42
C ARG A 64 11.25 -1.19 0.42
N GLU A 65 11.30 -0.42 -0.68
CA GLU A 65 12.03 0.85 -0.75
C GLU A 65 11.39 1.94 0.12
N PHE A 66 10.07 1.87 0.35
CA PHE A 66 9.30 2.88 1.07
C PHE A 66 8.97 2.49 2.52
N LEU A 67 9.08 1.20 2.86
CA LEU A 67 8.65 0.62 4.14
C LEU A 67 9.81 0.23 5.08
N ASP A 68 10.99 0.84 4.90
CA ASP A 68 12.18 0.63 5.76
C ASP A 68 13.01 -0.64 5.46
N GLY A 69 13.26 -0.90 4.17
CA GLY A 69 14.14 -1.98 3.70
C GLY A 69 14.96 -1.58 2.48
N SER A 70 15.61 -0.41 2.50
CA SER A 70 16.57 -0.05 1.45
C SER A 70 17.73 -1.05 1.42
N SER A 71 17.86 -1.81 0.34
CA SER A 71 19.13 -2.47 -0.02
C SER A 71 20.08 -1.52 -0.77
N PHE A 72 19.79 -0.22 -0.79
CA PHE A 72 20.73 0.78 -1.28
C PHE A 72 21.57 1.27 -0.11
N ASP A 73 22.75 0.64 0.06
CA ASP A 73 23.86 1.26 0.76
C ASP A 73 24.33 2.45 -0.09
N TYR A 74 24.08 3.67 0.38
CA TYR A 74 24.70 4.87 -0.17
C TYR A 74 26.08 5.05 0.49
N SER A 75 26.95 4.05 0.33
CA SER A 75 28.38 4.14 0.68
C SER A 75 29.18 4.73 -0.47
#